data_AF-A0A455ZFK8-F1
#
_entry.id   AF-A0A455ZFK8-F1
#
_cell.length_a   1.000
_cell.length_b   1.000
_cell.length_c   1.000
_cell.angle_alpha   90.00
_cell.angle_beta   90.00
_cell.angle_gamma   90.00
#
_symmetry.space_group_name_H-M   'P 1'
#
loop_
_entity.id
_entity.type
_entity.pdbx_description
1 polymer ?
#
loop_
_entity_poly.entity_id
_entity_poly.type
_entity_poly.pdbx_seq_one_letter_code
_entity_poly.pdbx_strand_id
1 'polypeptide(L)' 'MTVKELLEKHPLLTIAELARLIYPENKSSRSKLTNKINENIVGTGKQRITDKDIDLIKMVLEKHTFDLKNDLKNLSTNSK' A
#
# COMPACT_ATOMS: atom_id res chain seq x y z
N MET A 1 -1.16 2.38 15.15
CA MET A 1 0.00 2.13 14.27
C MET A 1 -0.02 3.13 13.13
N THR A 2 1.14 3.52 12.62
CA THR A 2 1.30 4.37 11.43
C THR A 2 1.43 3.51 10.15
N VAL A 3 1.30 4.13 8.97
CA VAL A 3 1.58 3.46 7.68
C VAL A 3 3.03 2.97 7.62
N LYS A 4 3.97 3.72 8.20
CA LYS A 4 5.38 3.33 8.27
C LYS A 4 5.56 2.06 9.10
N GLU A 5 5.00 2.03 10.30
CA GLU A 5 5.06 0.85 11.19
C GLU A 5 4.40 -0.38 10.55
N LEU A 6 3.31 -0.19 9.81
CA LEU A 6 2.65 -1.27 9.06
C LEU A 6 3.61 -1.89 8.03
N LEU A 7 4.29 -1.07 7.25
CA LEU A 7 5.23 -1.51 6.23
C LEU A 7 6.47 -2.19 6.83
N GLU A 8 6.96 -1.68 7.97
CA GLU A 8 8.06 -2.30 8.71
C GLU A 8 7.69 -3.68 9.28
N LYS A 9 6.44 -3.83 9.74
CA LYS A 9 5.93 -5.10 10.31
C LYS A 9 5.66 -6.17 9.25
N HIS A 10 5.36 -5.77 8.01
CA HIS A 10 4.92 -6.67 6.94
C HIS A 10 5.85 -6.56 5.72
N PRO A 11 6.99 -7.31 5.70
CA PRO A 11 8.01 -7.15 4.65
C PRO A 11 7.54 -7.52 3.24
N LEU A 12 6.48 -8.32 3.12
CA LEU A 12 5.85 -8.63 1.82
C LEU A 12 5.02 -7.47 1.27
N LEU A 13 4.58 -6.55 2.13
CA LEU A 13 3.86 -5.34 1.74
C LEU A 13 4.88 -4.21 1.50
N THR A 14 5.34 -4.07 0.25
CA THR A 14 6.30 -3.01 -0.09
C THR A 14 5.61 -1.66 -0.33
N ILE A 15 6.33 -0.55 -0.11
CA ILE A 15 5.85 0.80 -0.43
C ILE A 15 5.42 0.91 -1.90
N ALA A 16 6.16 0.27 -2.81
CA ALA A 16 5.89 0.35 -4.23
C ALA A 16 4.54 -0.30 -4.57
N GLU A 17 4.26 -1.49 -4.02
CA GLU A 17 2.96 -2.15 -4.24
C GLU A 17 1.82 -1.40 -3.58
N LEU A 18 1.97 -1.02 -2.32
CA LEU A 18 0.93 -0.29 -1.61
C LEU A 18 0.57 1.01 -2.37
N ALA A 19 1.59 1.74 -2.83
CA ALA A 19 1.39 2.98 -3.59
C ALA A 19 0.65 2.76 -4.92
N ARG A 20 0.98 1.68 -5.65
CA ARG A 20 0.28 1.33 -6.90
C ARG A 20 -1.19 1.02 -6.67
N LEU A 21 -1.50 0.34 -5.58
CA LEU A 21 -2.88 -0.03 -5.26
C LEU A 21 -3.73 1.16 -4.80
N ILE A 22 -3.17 2.08 -4.01
CA ILE A 22 -3.93 3.24 -3.48
C ILE A 22 -3.97 4.44 -4.44
N TYR A 23 -3.00 4.56 -5.36
CA TYR A 23 -2.93 5.66 -6.33
C TYR A 23 -2.72 5.12 -7.76
N PRO A 24 -3.67 4.34 -8.33
CA PRO A 24 -3.49 3.64 -9.60
C PRO A 24 -3.20 4.58 -10.78
N GLU A 25 -3.84 5.75 -10.82
CA GLU A 25 -3.67 6.74 -11.90
C GLU A 25 -2.42 7.62 -11.73
N ASN A 26 -1.68 7.48 -10.63
CA ASN A 26 -0.52 8.33 -10.37
C ASN A 26 0.78 7.69 -10.88
N LYS A 27 1.34 8.27 -11.95
CA LYS A 27 2.63 7.84 -12.55
C LYS A 27 3.80 7.80 -11.55
N SER A 28 3.74 8.60 -10.49
CA SER A 28 4.76 8.70 -9.44
C SER A 28 4.20 8.28 -8.07
N SER A 29 3.31 7.29 -8.05
CA SER A 29 2.59 6.83 -6.86
C SER A 29 3.54 6.48 -5.71
N ARG A 30 4.63 5.76 -6.00
CA ARG A 30 5.67 5.41 -5.01
C ARG A 30 6.24 6.66 -4.34
N SER A 31 6.72 7.61 -5.13
CA SER A 31 7.30 8.86 -4.62
C SER A 31 6.28 9.65 -3.81
N LYS A 32 5.01 9.70 -4.25
CA LYS A 32 3.93 10.35 -3.51
C LYS A 32 3.73 9.73 -2.13
N LEU A 33 3.64 8.39 -2.04
CA LEU A 33 3.47 7.72 -0.76
C LEU A 33 4.70 7.88 0.13
N THR A 34 5.91 7.73 -0.42
CA THR A 34 7.17 7.97 0.31
C THR A 34 7.23 9.39 0.89
N ASN A 35 6.88 10.40 0.10
CA ASN A 35 6.87 11.79 0.57
C ASN A 35 5.86 12.02 1.68
N LYS A 36 4.67 11.41 1.61
CA LYS A 36 3.67 11.50 2.67
C LYS A 36 4.10 10.79 3.96
N ILE A 37 4.75 9.62 3.85
CA ILE A 37 5.22 8.84 5.00
C ILE A 37 6.37 9.56 5.71
N ASN A 38 7.34 10.06 4.94
CA ASN A 38 8.52 10.75 5.47
C ASN A 38 8.27 12.22 5.74
N GLU A 39 7.06 12.70 5.47
CA GLU A 39 6.67 14.06 5.78
C GLU A 39 7.54 15.09 5.02
N ASN A 40 7.93 14.74 3.78
CA ASN A 40 8.80 15.53 2.92
C ASN A 40 8.11 16.82 2.45
N ILE A 41 8.92 17.85 2.23
CA ILE A 41 8.48 19.10 1.60
C ILE A 41 8.48 18.93 0.09
N VAL A 42 7.35 19.20 -0.57
CA VAL A 42 7.22 19.16 -2.03
C VAL A 42 6.56 20.46 -2.47
N GLY A 43 7.28 21.25 -3.28
CA GLY A 43 6.88 22.62 -3.60
C GLY A 43 6.90 23.49 -2.34
N THR A 44 5.78 24.11 -1.99
CA THR A 44 5.64 25.00 -0.83
C THR A 44 5.08 24.32 0.42
N GLY A 45 4.70 23.03 0.32
CA GLY A 45 3.94 22.34 1.37
C GLY A 45 4.56 21.04 1.84
N LYS A 46 4.31 20.72 3.12
CA LYS A 46 4.65 19.43 3.72
C LYS A 46 3.58 18.39 3.36
N GLN A 47 3.98 17.28 2.75
CA GLN A 47 3.03 16.20 2.45
C GLN A 47 2.81 15.32 3.67
N ARG A 48 1.57 15.01 4.01
CA ARG A 48 1.21 14.16 5.15
C ARG A 48 0.24 13.07 4.71
N ILE A 49 0.24 11.96 5.42
CA ILE A 49 -0.84 10.97 5.34
C ILE A 49 -2.12 11.62 5.89
N THR A 50 -3.20 11.51 5.13
CA THR A 50 -4.52 12.03 5.48
C THR A 50 -5.47 10.88 5.84
N ASP A 51 -6.60 11.19 6.49
CA ASP A 51 -7.61 10.19 6.81
C ASP A 51 -8.13 9.46 5.56
N LYS A 52 -8.28 10.18 4.44
CA LYS A 52 -8.63 9.57 3.15
C LYS A 52 -7.60 8.54 2.68
N ASP A 53 -6.31 8.81 2.89
CA ASP A 53 -5.28 7.83 2.56
C ASP A 53 -5.39 6.59 3.45
N ILE A 54 -5.69 6.76 4.75
CA ILE A 54 -5.89 5.65 5.67
C ILE A 54 -7.09 4.79 5.25
N ASP A 55 -8.21 5.40 4.90
CA ASP A 55 -9.41 4.69 4.46
C ASP A 55 -9.16 3.91 3.16
N LEU A 56 -8.45 4.52 2.20
CA LEU A 56 -8.01 3.86 0.97
C LEU A 56 -7.10 2.67 1.26
N ILE A 57 -6.11 2.84 2.13
CA ILE A 57 -5.18 1.77 2.53
C ILE A 57 -5.93 0.59 3.15
N LYS A 58 -6.85 0.86 4.09
CA LYS A 58 -7.67 -0.17 4.73
C LYS A 58 -8.49 -0.94 3.70
N MET A 59 -9.27 -0.24 2.89
CA MET A 59 -10.13 -0.84 1.87
C MET A 59 -9.34 -1.72 0.89
N VAL A 60 -8.22 -1.22 0.39
CA VAL A 60 -7.36 -1.94 -0.57
C VAL A 60 -6.75 -3.18 0.06
N LEU A 61 -6.20 -3.06 1.28
CA LEU A 61 -5.53 -4.18 1.94
C LEU A 61 -6.52 -5.24 2.43
N GLU A 62 -7.71 -4.85 2.89
CA GLU A 62 -8.79 -5.78 3.25
C GLU A 62 -9.20 -6.60 2.03
N LYS A 63 -9.45 -5.94 0.90
CA LYS A 63 -9.77 -6.62 -0.36
C LYS A 63 -8.63 -7.55 -0.79
N HIS A 64 -7.40 -7.06 -0.81
CA HIS A 64 -6.24 -7.85 -1.23
C HIS A 64 -6.03 -9.08 -0.33
N THR A 65 -6.23 -8.94 0.97
CA THR A 65 -6.13 -10.05 1.93
C THR A 65 -7.23 -11.08 1.71
N PHE A 66 -8.45 -10.64 1.40
CA PHE A 66 -9.56 -11.53 1.06
C PHE A 66 -9.27 -12.33 -0.21
N ASP A 67 -8.83 -11.65 -1.28
CA ASP A 67 -8.49 -12.26 -2.57
C ASP A 67 -7.35 -13.27 -2.39
N LEU A 68 -6.25 -12.88 -1.75
CA LEU A 68 -5.11 -13.75 -1.46
C LEU A 68 -5.54 -14.99 -0.66
N LYS A 69 -6.38 -14.83 0.36
CA LYS A 69 -6.89 -15.95 1.16
C LYS A 69 -7.69 -16.93 0.30
N ASN A 70 -8.43 -16.46 -0.69
CA ASN A 70 -9.19 -17.33 -1.59
C ASN A 70 -8.28 -18.02 -2.60
N ASP A 71 -7.32 -17.31 -3.18
CA ASP A 71 -6.36 -17.88 -4.13
C ASP A 71 -5.51 -18.99 -3.48
N LEU A 72 -5.09 -18.79 -2.23
CA LEU A 72 -4.35 -19.80 -1.47
C LEU A 72 -5.13 -21.10 -1.23
N LYS A 73 -6.48 -21.06 -1.17
CA LYS A 73 -7.30 -22.29 -1.05
C LYS A 73 -7.30 -23.12 -2.33
N ASN A 74 -7.19 -22.44 -3.46
CA ASN A 74 -7.21 -23.06 -4.79
C ASN A 74 -5.80 -23.38 -5.30
N LEU A 75 -4.76 -23.07 -4.52
CA LEU A 75 -3.38 -23.31 -4.88
C LEU A 75 -3.07 -24.82 -4.81
N SER A 76 -3.03 -25.47 -5.96
CA SER A 76 -2.60 -26.86 -6.10
C SER A 76 -1.33 -26.95 -6.94
N THR A 77 -0.53 -27.98 -6.70
CA THR A 77 0.62 -28.29 -7.57
C THR A 77 0.11 -28.83 -8.89
N ASN A 78 0.55 -28.26 -10.02
CA ASN A 78 0.39 -28.91 -11.31
C ASN A 78 1.24 -30.20 -11.30
N SER A 79 0.63 -31.34 -10.99
CA SER A 79 1.22 -32.64 -11.26
C SER A 79 1.30 -32.81 -12.76
N LYS A 80 2.50 -32.62 -13.32
CA LYS A 80 2.86 -33.13 -14.65
C LYS A 80 3.18 -34.61 -14.54
#